data_AF-A0A967P4Y7-F1
#
_entry.id   AF-A0A967P4Y7-F1
#
_cell.length_a   1.000
_cell.length_b   1.000
_cell.length_c   1.000
_cell.angle_alpha   90.00
_cell.angle_beta   90.00
_cell.angle_gamma   90.00
#
_symmetry.space_group_name_H-M   'P 1'
#
loop_
_entity.id
_entity.type
_entity.pdbx_description
1 polymer ?
#
loop_
_entity_poly.entity_id
_entity_poly.type
_entity_poly.pdbx_seq_one_letter_code
_entity_poly.pdbx_strand_id
1 'polypeptide(L)' 'MSEQINKVGIVGSGTMGSGIAQLVASADYEVILIDLSNQLL' A
#
# COMPACT_ATOMS: atom_id res chain seq x y z
N MET A 1 -3.56 -23.33 10.35
CA MET A 1 -2.67 -22.69 9.35
C MET A 1 -3.29 -21.34 9.04
N SER A 2 -2.60 -20.23 9.30
CA SER A 2 -3.03 -18.92 8.79
C SER A 2 -2.66 -18.83 7.31
N GLU A 3 -3.55 -18.31 6.46
CA GLU A 3 -3.20 -18.01 5.07
C GLU A 3 -2.12 -16.92 5.03
N GLN A 4 -1.12 -17.11 4.18
CA GLN A 4 -0.05 -16.14 4.00
C GLN A 4 -0.52 -15.00 3.10
N ILE A 5 -0.45 -13.77 3.61
CA ILE A 5 -0.70 -12.58 2.80
C ILE A 5 0.53 -12.32 1.95
N ASN A 6 0.36 -12.22 0.63
CA ASN A 6 1.46 -11.93 -0.31
C ASN A 6 1.35 -10.53 -0.94
N LYS A 7 0.14 -9.95 -0.92
CA LYS A 7 -0.17 -8.69 -1.60
C LYS A 7 -1.14 -7.85 -0.77
N VAL A 8 -0.90 -6.54 -0.73
CA VAL A 8 -1.69 -5.56 0.02
C VAL A 8 -2.11 -4.41 -0.91
N GLY A 9 -3.41 -4.15 -0.96
CA GLY A 9 -3.97 -3.00 -1.66
C GLY A 9 -4.22 -1.84 -0.70
N ILE A 10 -3.83 -0.63 -1.08
CA ILE A 10 -4.04 0.61 -0.33
C ILE A 10 -4.82 1.59 -1.20
N VAL A 11 -5.95 2.08 -0.68
CA VAL A 11 -6.82 3.03 -1.37
C VAL A 11 -6.67 4.40 -0.72
N GLY A 12 -6.19 5.37 -1.50
CA GLY A 12 -5.79 6.71 -1.09
C GLY A 12 -4.27 6.85 -1.01
N SER A 13 -3.71 7.79 -1.77
CA SER A 13 -2.27 8.14 -1.81
C SER A 13 -1.96 9.43 -1.05
N GLY A 14 -2.79 9.79 -0.08
CA GLY A 14 -2.49 10.86 0.88
C GLY A 14 -1.31 10.50 1.80
N THR A 15 -0.91 11.43 2.67
CA THR A 15 0.26 11.26 3.57
C THR A 15 0.25 9.94 4.33
N MET A 16 -0.91 9.55 4.88
CA MET A 16 -1.04 8.28 5.60
C MET A 16 -0.99 7.07 4.64
N GLY A 17 -1.66 7.13 3.50
CA GLY A 17 -1.68 6.04 2.53
C GLY A 17 -0.30 5.73 1.97
N SER A 18 0.46 6.77 1.60
CA SER A 18 1.84 6.66 1.17
C SER A 18 2.77 6.15 2.28
N GLY A 19 2.59 6.60 3.53
CA GLY A 19 3.36 6.10 4.68
C GLY A 19 3.09 4.62 4.98
N ILE A 20 1.83 4.20 4.91
CA ILE A 20 1.45 2.78 5.07
C ILE A 20 2.03 1.96 3.91
N ALA A 21 1.93 2.45 2.67
CA ALA A 21 2.48 1.78 1.50
C ALA A 21 3.99 1.55 1.63
N GLN A 22 4.72 2.57 2.10
CA GLN A 22 6.15 2.48 2.35
C GLN A 22 6.46 1.45 3.43
N LEU A 23 5.74 1.45 4.56
CA LEU A 23 5.97 0.50 5.64
C LEU A 23 5.71 -0.95 5.18
N VAL A 24 4.59 -1.18 4.48
CA VAL A 24 4.18 -2.51 4.01
C VAL A 24 5.14 -3.02 2.93
N ALA A 25 5.56 -2.17 2.00
CA ALA A 25 6.57 -2.53 1.00
C ALA A 25 7.92 -2.84 1.66
N SER A 26 8.29 -2.12 2.73
CA SER A 26 9.52 -2.39 3.50
C SER A 26 9.46 -3.69 4.31
N ALA A 27 8.29 -4.27 4.47
CA ALA A 27 8.07 -5.56 5.12
C ALA A 27 7.96 -6.72 4.11
N ASP A 28 8.46 -6.53 2.89
CA ASP A 28 8.50 -7.53 1.79
C ASP A 28 7.13 -8.00 1.27
N TYR A 29 6.08 -7.19 1.41
CA TYR A 29 4.80 -7.44 0.76
C TYR A 29 4.69 -6.71 -0.58
N GLU A 30 4.02 -7.33 -1.56
CA GLU A 30 3.69 -6.65 -2.81
C GLU A 30 2.59 -5.61 -2.53
N VAL A 31 2.85 -4.33 -2.83
CA VAL A 31 1.91 -3.23 -2.55
C VAL A 31 1.33 -2.68 -3.84
N ILE A 32 0.00 -2.54 -3.87
CA ILE A 32 -0.73 -1.78 -4.89
C ILE A 32 -1.33 -0.54 -4.23
N LEU A 33 -0.85 0.64 -4.61
CA LEU A 33 -1.41 1.93 -4.17
C LEU A 33 -2.33 2.48 -5.25
N ILE A 34 -3.58 2.78 -4.90
CA ILE A 34 -4.61 3.28 -5.82
C ILE A 34 -5.16 4.59 -5.26
N ASP A 35 -5.23 5.61 -6.09
CA ASP A 35 -5.98 6.83 -5.81
C ASP A 35 -6.84 7.16 -7.04
N LEU A 36 -7.92 7.90 -6.83
CA LEU A 36 -8.75 8.42 -7.93
C LEU A 36 -8.04 9.55 -8.67
N SER A 37 -7.13 10.24 -8.00
CA SER A 37 -6.27 11.27 -8.58
C SER A 37 -5.00 10.66 -9.16
N ASN A 38 -4.60 11.11 -10.36
CA ASN A 38 -3.27 10.81 -10.91
C ASN A 38 -2.15 11.67 -10.28
N GLN A 39 -2.48 12.58 -9.35
CA GLN A 39 -1.49 13.33 -8.59
C GLN A 39 -1.10 12.57 -7.33
N LEU A 40 0.19 12.20 -7.25
CA LEU A 40 0.84 11.85 -5.99
C LEU A 40 1.11 13.14 -5.21
N LEU A 41 0.74 13.14 -3.93
CA LEU A 41 1.09 14.21 -2.97
C LEU A 41 2.54 14.10 -2.51
#